data_AF-A0A4U6BM74-F1
#
_entry.id   AF-A0A4U6BM74-F1
#
_cell.length_a   1.000
_cell.length_b   1.000
_cell.length_c   1.000
_cell.angle_alpha   90.00
_cell.angle_beta   90.00
_cell.angle_gamma   90.00
#
_symmetry.space_group_name_H-M   'P 1'
#
loop_
_entity.id
_entity.type
_entity.pdbx_description
1 polymer ?
#
loop_
_entity_poly.entity_id
_entity_poly.type
_entity_poly.pdbx_seq_one_letter_code
_entity_poly.pdbx_strand_id
1 'polypeptide(L)'
;MKTTKIEDLPADLVSPLKTTNDIILSYLGALNFIIQDTRRDPAYFDNHLLSYLAQDFLQSAISIVTLSMEGLISVAKRELRFIIETSIKLCFVQQKDYASTIQAKLERFDKELSSQRISIKQNLEFSMLPDDLKEPFGEEVGRVYGLTSNYVHLTPLQIQERIAAVNAGRTAGKESGADVEALNALLSRGLAISLTLLFHSVPHYIAGDWMVEDDGSTVAWYFAGSRFLAGIDSYFDYKVERQQSLAQIQNTRRRAVSF
;
A
#
# COMPACT_ATOMS: atom_id res chain seq x y z
N MET A 1 21.43 -13.00 -19.62
CA MET A 1 21.81 -12.11 -18.49
C MET A 1 21.73 -12.95 -17.23
N LYS A 2 22.79 -13.01 -16.41
CA LYS A 2 22.79 -13.83 -15.19
C LYS A 2 21.94 -13.10 -14.15
N THR A 3 20.88 -13.74 -13.64
CA THR A 3 20.05 -13.16 -12.57
C THR A 3 20.91 -13.05 -11.30
N THR A 4 21.05 -11.83 -10.77
CA THR A 4 21.75 -11.57 -9.51
C THR A 4 20.97 -12.25 -8.39
N LYS A 5 21.61 -13.14 -7.64
CA LYS A 5 20.97 -13.74 -6.46
C LYS A 5 21.28 -12.90 -5.23
N ILE A 6 20.42 -12.99 -4.21
CA ILE A 6 20.64 -12.24 -2.96
C ILE A 6 21.93 -12.68 -2.25
N GLU A 7 22.37 -13.93 -2.47
CA GLU A 7 23.64 -14.44 -1.93
C GLU A 7 24.87 -13.83 -2.61
N ASP A 8 24.70 -13.25 -3.81
CA ASP A 8 25.77 -12.60 -4.56
C ASP A 8 25.98 -11.13 -4.12
N LEU A 9 25.13 -10.61 -3.22
CA LEU A 9 25.14 -9.22 -2.79
C LEU A 9 26.03 -8.99 -1.54
N PRO A 10 26.55 -7.75 -1.37
CA PRO A 10 27.18 -7.31 -0.13
C PRO A 10 26.34 -7.64 1.12
N ALA A 11 27.00 -8.10 2.19
CA ALA A 11 26.34 -8.58 3.40
C ALA A 11 25.43 -7.52 4.07
N ASP A 12 25.79 -6.24 3.95
CA ASP A 12 25.02 -5.11 4.47
C ASP A 12 23.71 -4.85 3.69
N LEU A 13 23.60 -5.35 2.45
CA LEU A 13 22.40 -5.22 1.63
C LEU A 13 21.42 -6.40 1.81
N VAL A 14 21.92 -7.57 2.21
CA VAL A 14 21.11 -8.80 2.28
C VAL A 14 19.91 -8.63 3.22
N SER A 15 20.12 -8.14 4.44
CA SER A 15 19.04 -8.02 5.43
C SER A 15 17.99 -6.96 5.04
N PRO A 16 18.38 -5.73 4.64
CA PRO A 16 17.42 -4.75 4.12
C PRO A 16 16.63 -5.25 2.90
N LEU A 17 17.26 -5.94 1.95
CA LEU A 17 16.56 -6.45 0.76
C LEU A 17 15.62 -7.62 1.07
N LYS A 18 15.97 -8.48 2.03
CA LYS A 18 15.01 -9.47 2.56
C LYS A 18 13.79 -8.79 3.16
N THR A 19 14.01 -7.73 3.92
CA THR A 19 12.91 -6.93 4.49
C THR A 19 12.05 -6.31 3.39
N THR A 20 12.65 -5.80 2.30
CA THR A 20 11.91 -5.33 1.12
C THR A 20 11.01 -6.43 0.57
N ASN A 21 11.56 -7.64 0.38
CA ASN A 21 10.80 -8.77 -0.13
C ASN A 21 9.65 -9.17 0.80
N ASP A 22 9.88 -9.22 2.12
CA ASP A 22 8.85 -9.59 3.10
C ASP A 22 7.69 -8.58 3.14
N ILE A 23 8.00 -7.27 3.04
CA ILE A 23 7.01 -6.20 2.91
C ILE A 23 6.13 -6.43 1.66
N ILE A 24 6.77 -6.66 0.52
CA ILE A 24 6.07 -6.83 -0.76
C ILE A 24 5.23 -8.11 -0.76
N LEU A 25 5.77 -9.23 -0.29
CA LEU A 25 5.03 -10.49 -0.21
C LEU A 25 3.82 -10.38 0.71
N SER A 26 3.94 -9.69 1.85
CA SER A 26 2.80 -9.45 2.73
C SER A 26 1.74 -8.57 2.08
N TYR A 27 2.14 -7.54 1.31
CA TYR A 27 1.23 -6.70 0.54
C TYR A 27 0.51 -7.50 -0.56
N LEU A 28 1.26 -8.30 -1.31
CA LEU A 28 0.72 -9.17 -2.37
C LEU A 28 -0.26 -10.20 -1.81
N GLY A 29 0.00 -10.74 -0.61
CA GLY A 29 -0.92 -11.65 0.07
C GLY A 29 -2.28 -11.02 0.30
N ALA A 30 -2.31 -9.84 0.93
CA ALA A 30 -3.56 -9.11 1.18
C ALA A 30 -4.23 -8.62 -0.11
N LEU A 31 -3.46 -8.09 -1.08
CA LEU A 31 -3.99 -7.66 -2.37
C LEU A 31 -4.65 -8.82 -3.12
N ASN A 32 -3.99 -9.99 -3.18
CA ASN A 32 -4.55 -11.17 -3.82
C ASN A 32 -5.82 -11.63 -3.09
N PHE A 33 -5.84 -11.62 -1.75
CA PHE A 33 -7.05 -11.91 -0.99
C PHE A 33 -8.20 -10.97 -1.37
N ILE A 34 -7.97 -9.65 -1.33
CA ILE A 34 -8.97 -8.64 -1.72
C ILE A 34 -9.50 -8.93 -3.13
N ILE A 35 -8.62 -9.18 -4.10
CA ILE A 35 -9.03 -9.47 -5.48
C ILE A 35 -9.89 -10.73 -5.55
N GLN A 36 -9.44 -11.84 -4.96
CA GLN A 36 -10.13 -13.13 -5.06
C GLN A 36 -11.47 -13.12 -4.33
N ASP A 37 -11.54 -12.47 -3.18
CA ASP A 37 -12.76 -12.41 -2.39
C ASP A 37 -13.78 -11.44 -3.02
N THR A 38 -13.34 -10.27 -3.52
CA THR A 38 -14.23 -9.34 -4.23
C THR A 38 -14.76 -9.96 -5.53
N ARG A 39 -13.97 -10.80 -6.21
CA ARG A 39 -14.39 -11.55 -7.41
C ARG A 39 -15.56 -12.52 -7.19
N ARG A 40 -15.91 -12.82 -5.94
CA ARG A 40 -17.10 -13.61 -5.62
C ARG A 40 -18.40 -12.86 -5.93
N ASP A 41 -18.36 -11.54 -6.01
CA ASP A 41 -19.46 -10.73 -6.55
C ASP A 41 -19.64 -11.03 -8.05
N PRO A 42 -20.80 -11.56 -8.49
CA PRO A 42 -21.05 -11.84 -9.91
C PRO A 42 -20.89 -10.63 -10.83
N ALA A 43 -21.09 -9.41 -10.32
CA ALA A 43 -20.97 -8.17 -11.08
C ALA A 43 -19.55 -7.60 -11.10
N TYR A 44 -18.57 -8.25 -10.45
CA TYR A 44 -17.21 -7.72 -10.26
C TYR A 44 -16.54 -7.27 -11.56
N PHE A 45 -16.64 -8.06 -12.63
CA PHE A 45 -16.04 -7.73 -13.91
C PHE A 45 -16.80 -6.62 -14.67
N ASP A 46 -18.06 -6.40 -14.34
CA ASP A 46 -18.92 -5.41 -15.02
C ASP A 46 -18.85 -4.04 -14.33
N ASN A 47 -18.68 -4.02 -13.01
CA ASN A 47 -18.76 -2.81 -12.20
C ASN A 47 -17.46 -2.45 -11.47
N HIS A 48 -16.59 -3.40 -11.09
CA HIS A 48 -15.51 -3.09 -10.16
C HIS A 48 -14.20 -2.76 -10.90
N LEU A 49 -13.66 -1.54 -10.74
CA LEU A 49 -12.44 -1.11 -11.46
C LEU A 49 -11.19 -1.97 -11.12
N LEU A 50 -11.14 -2.55 -9.92
CA LEU A 50 -10.07 -3.49 -9.55
C LEU A 50 -10.01 -4.72 -10.48
N SER A 51 -11.10 -5.08 -11.18
CA SER A 51 -11.09 -6.20 -12.13
C SER A 51 -10.09 -6.01 -13.27
N TYR A 52 -9.85 -4.76 -13.67
CA TYR A 52 -8.87 -4.38 -14.70
C TYR A 52 -7.55 -3.89 -14.11
N LEU A 53 -7.58 -3.21 -12.96
CA LEU A 53 -6.38 -2.62 -12.35
C LEU A 53 -5.59 -3.59 -11.46
N ALA A 54 -6.15 -4.75 -11.11
CA ALA A 54 -5.48 -5.75 -10.27
C ALA A 54 -4.10 -6.12 -10.81
N GLN A 55 -3.97 -6.31 -12.13
CA GLN A 55 -2.72 -6.69 -12.75
C GLN A 55 -1.65 -5.59 -12.63
N ASP A 56 -2.05 -4.32 -12.76
CA ASP A 56 -1.13 -3.19 -12.62
C ASP A 56 -0.59 -3.10 -11.18
N PHE A 57 -1.44 -3.31 -10.17
CA PHE A 57 -0.99 -3.38 -8.78
C PHE A 57 0.00 -4.53 -8.55
N LEU A 58 -0.28 -5.73 -9.07
CA LEU A 58 0.60 -6.88 -8.93
C LEU A 58 1.94 -6.63 -9.61
N GLN A 59 1.93 -6.10 -10.83
CA GLN A 59 3.14 -5.80 -11.60
C GLN A 59 3.99 -4.73 -10.93
N SER A 60 3.40 -3.62 -10.47
CA SER A 60 4.14 -2.57 -9.77
C SER A 60 4.68 -3.03 -8.42
N ALA A 61 3.94 -3.86 -7.67
CA ALA A 61 4.44 -4.39 -6.41
C ALA A 61 5.62 -5.36 -6.61
N ILE A 62 5.50 -6.28 -7.57
CA ILE A 62 6.60 -7.22 -7.90
C ILE A 62 7.80 -6.48 -8.47
N SER A 63 7.59 -5.46 -9.31
CA SER A 63 8.68 -4.69 -9.90
C SER A 63 9.54 -3.99 -8.85
N ILE A 64 8.95 -3.53 -7.74
CA ILE A 64 9.70 -2.93 -6.61
C ILE A 64 10.78 -3.87 -6.09
N VAL A 65 10.52 -5.18 -5.98
CA VAL A 65 11.53 -6.15 -5.51
C VAL A 65 12.70 -6.21 -6.48
N THR A 66 12.41 -6.42 -7.76
CA THR A 66 13.43 -6.49 -8.82
C THR A 66 14.22 -5.19 -8.92
N LEU A 67 13.54 -4.04 -8.90
CA LEU A 67 14.17 -2.74 -8.95
C LEU A 67 15.06 -2.50 -7.73
N SER A 68 14.65 -2.93 -6.54
CA SER A 68 15.46 -2.79 -5.32
C SER A 68 16.71 -3.68 -5.37
N MET A 69 16.57 -4.92 -5.85
CA MET A 69 17.68 -5.85 -6.04
C MET A 69 18.72 -5.35 -7.04
N GLU A 70 18.28 -4.63 -8.07
CA GLU A 70 19.14 -4.03 -9.10
C GLU A 70 19.60 -2.59 -8.75
N GLY A 71 19.32 -2.11 -7.53
CA GLY A 71 19.74 -0.79 -7.08
C GLY A 71 18.95 0.38 -7.67
N LEU A 72 17.85 0.13 -8.35
CA LEU A 72 17.01 1.13 -9.01
C LEU A 72 16.01 1.78 -8.03
N ILE A 73 16.48 2.22 -6.85
CA ILE A 73 15.65 2.72 -5.74
C ILE A 73 14.71 3.86 -6.16
N SER A 74 15.19 4.84 -6.92
CA SER A 74 14.34 5.95 -7.39
C SER A 74 13.21 5.46 -8.30
N VAL A 75 13.44 4.37 -9.05
CA VAL A 75 12.41 3.75 -9.89
C VAL A 75 11.41 2.99 -9.02
N ALA A 76 11.87 2.25 -8.02
CA ALA A 76 10.99 1.60 -7.04
C ALA A 76 10.07 2.61 -6.33
N LYS A 77 10.57 3.80 -5.99
CA LYS A 77 9.77 4.89 -5.42
C LYS A 77 8.71 5.43 -6.39
N ARG A 78 8.96 5.41 -7.71
CA ARG A 78 7.95 5.75 -8.74
C ARG A 78 6.86 4.69 -8.83
N GLU A 79 7.20 3.41 -8.74
CA GLU A 79 6.21 2.32 -8.70
C GLU A 79 5.32 2.44 -7.46
N LEU A 80 5.90 2.75 -6.30
CA LEU A 80 5.12 3.04 -5.09
C LEU A 80 4.19 4.25 -5.30
N ARG A 81 4.68 5.30 -5.98
CA ARG A 81 3.85 6.49 -6.31
C ARG A 81 2.65 6.12 -7.16
N PHE A 82 2.82 5.24 -8.14
CA PHE A 82 1.75 4.72 -8.97
C PHE A 82 0.74 3.95 -8.13
N ILE A 83 1.18 2.98 -7.31
CA ILE A 83 0.32 2.19 -6.43
C ILE A 83 -0.55 3.11 -5.55
N ILE A 84 0.04 4.11 -4.91
CA ILE A 84 -0.70 5.04 -4.06
C ILE A 84 -1.73 5.85 -4.86
N GLU A 85 -1.38 6.36 -6.05
CA GLU A 85 -2.33 7.09 -6.90
C GLU A 85 -3.53 6.25 -7.28
N THR A 86 -3.23 5.05 -7.77
CA THR A 86 -4.22 4.13 -8.28
C THR A 86 -5.15 3.73 -7.14
N SER A 87 -4.64 3.49 -5.93
CA SER A 87 -5.47 3.24 -4.74
C SER A 87 -6.38 4.41 -4.38
N ILE A 88 -5.88 5.65 -4.42
CA ILE A 88 -6.69 6.85 -4.11
C ILE A 88 -7.82 7.00 -5.14
N LYS A 89 -7.50 6.91 -6.43
CA LYS A 89 -8.46 7.07 -7.53
C LYS A 89 -9.49 5.95 -7.54
N LEU A 90 -9.05 4.70 -7.36
CA LEU A 90 -9.92 3.53 -7.27
C LEU A 90 -10.90 3.69 -6.10
N CYS A 91 -10.40 3.98 -4.90
CA CYS A 91 -11.22 4.16 -3.70
C CYS A 91 -12.27 5.27 -3.90
N PHE A 92 -11.86 6.40 -4.48
CA PHE A 92 -12.77 7.50 -4.78
C PHE A 92 -13.91 7.09 -5.71
N VAL A 93 -13.58 6.50 -6.87
CA VAL A 93 -14.61 6.10 -7.84
C VAL A 93 -15.56 5.09 -7.21
N GLN A 94 -15.05 4.08 -6.50
CA GLN A 94 -15.88 3.03 -5.93
C GLN A 94 -16.78 3.50 -4.79
N GLN A 95 -16.34 4.48 -4.01
CA GLN A 95 -17.18 5.08 -2.98
C GLN A 95 -18.27 5.99 -3.57
N LYS A 96 -17.99 6.71 -4.66
CA LYS A 96 -18.97 7.60 -5.29
C LYS A 96 -19.96 6.86 -6.16
N ASP A 97 -19.55 5.74 -6.75
CA ASP A 97 -20.38 4.97 -7.66
C ASP A 97 -19.93 3.51 -7.71
N TYR A 98 -20.43 2.68 -6.79
CA TYR A 98 -20.06 1.28 -6.74
C TYR A 98 -20.75 0.44 -7.83
N ALA A 99 -22.05 0.69 -8.06
CA ALA A 99 -22.91 -0.22 -8.83
C ALA A 99 -22.91 -0.01 -10.35
N SER A 100 -22.51 1.18 -10.84
CA SER A 100 -22.55 1.45 -12.28
C SER A 100 -21.53 0.62 -13.07
N THR A 101 -21.70 0.56 -14.39
CA THR A 101 -20.75 -0.13 -15.27
C THR A 101 -19.42 0.61 -15.32
N ILE A 102 -18.35 -0.11 -15.63
CA ILE A 102 -17.02 0.48 -15.77
C ILE A 102 -17.00 1.61 -16.79
N GLN A 103 -17.65 1.45 -17.94
CA GLN A 103 -17.71 2.50 -18.97
C GLN A 103 -18.35 3.78 -18.44
N ALA A 104 -19.47 3.66 -17.69
CA ALA A 104 -20.12 4.82 -17.10
C ALA A 104 -19.24 5.53 -16.07
N LYS A 105 -18.43 4.79 -15.30
CA LYS A 105 -17.45 5.36 -14.37
C LYS A 105 -16.35 6.12 -15.09
N LEU A 106 -15.81 5.55 -16.16
CA LEU A 106 -14.76 6.19 -16.96
C LEU A 106 -15.24 7.51 -17.55
N GLU A 107 -16.47 7.54 -18.09
CA GLU A 107 -17.07 8.77 -18.63
C GLU A 107 -17.36 9.80 -17.53
N ARG A 108 -17.91 9.36 -16.39
CA ARG A 108 -18.31 10.24 -15.29
C ARG A 108 -17.12 10.86 -14.56
N PHE A 109 -16.04 10.11 -14.40
CA PHE A 109 -14.88 10.50 -13.58
C PHE A 109 -13.63 10.79 -14.40
N ASP A 110 -13.74 10.98 -15.72
CA ASP A 110 -12.61 11.24 -16.63
C ASP A 110 -11.70 12.36 -16.12
N LYS A 111 -12.30 13.46 -15.64
CA LYS A 111 -11.56 14.61 -15.12
C LYS A 111 -10.78 14.28 -13.84
N GLU A 112 -11.39 13.55 -12.91
CA GLU A 112 -10.76 13.14 -11.65
C GLU A 112 -9.67 12.10 -11.89
N LEU A 113 -9.91 11.14 -12.80
CA LEU A 113 -8.95 10.12 -13.19
C LEU A 113 -7.75 10.72 -13.95
N SER A 114 -7.98 11.76 -14.74
CA SER A 114 -6.94 12.51 -15.45
C SER A 114 -6.19 13.51 -14.56
N SER A 115 -6.72 13.85 -13.38
CA SER A 115 -6.09 14.79 -12.46
C SER A 115 -4.84 14.20 -11.79
N GLN A 116 -3.80 15.02 -11.71
CA GLN A 116 -2.58 14.75 -10.92
C GLN A 116 -2.65 15.33 -9.50
N ARG A 117 -3.76 16.01 -9.14
CA ARG A 117 -3.95 16.61 -7.81
C ARG A 117 -4.78 15.72 -6.91
N ILE A 118 -4.33 15.54 -5.67
CA ILE A 118 -5.05 14.81 -4.61
C ILE A 118 -6.15 15.67 -3.94
N SER A 119 -6.88 16.53 -4.65
CA SER A 119 -8.08 17.15 -4.04
C SER A 119 -9.12 16.09 -3.68
N ILE A 120 -8.99 14.90 -4.27
CA ILE A 120 -9.77 13.69 -4.04
C ILE A 120 -9.79 13.26 -2.56
N LYS A 121 -8.74 13.55 -1.78
CA LYS A 121 -8.67 13.19 -0.35
C LYS A 121 -9.83 13.76 0.47
N GLN A 122 -10.30 14.97 0.15
CA GLN A 122 -11.41 15.61 0.87
C GLN A 122 -12.76 14.93 0.62
N ASN A 123 -12.83 14.01 -0.34
CA ASN A 123 -14.06 13.37 -0.80
C ASN A 123 -14.11 11.87 -0.48
N LEU A 124 -13.12 11.35 0.26
CA LEU A 124 -13.06 9.94 0.69
C LEU A 124 -13.66 9.78 2.08
N GLU A 125 -14.42 8.71 2.25
CA GLU A 125 -14.99 8.29 3.53
C GLU A 125 -14.18 7.11 4.09
N PHE A 126 -13.81 7.21 5.38
CA PHE A 126 -13.02 6.17 6.05
C PHE A 126 -13.83 5.52 7.17
N SER A 127 -14.96 4.89 6.81
CA SER A 127 -15.94 4.36 7.77
C SER A 127 -15.39 3.28 8.70
N MET A 128 -14.36 2.54 8.29
CA MET A 128 -13.73 1.52 9.13
C MET A 128 -12.58 2.07 9.99
N LEU A 129 -12.19 3.33 9.82
CA LEU A 129 -11.22 3.95 10.72
C LEU A 129 -11.92 4.58 11.93
N PRO A 130 -11.35 4.41 13.14
CA PRO A 130 -11.69 5.23 14.29
C PRO A 130 -11.59 6.73 13.97
N ASP A 131 -12.48 7.54 14.54
CA ASP A 131 -12.57 8.98 14.22
C ASP A 131 -11.25 9.73 14.47
N ASP A 132 -10.51 9.36 15.51
CA ASP A 132 -9.19 9.92 15.86
C ASP A 132 -8.08 9.55 14.86
N LEU A 133 -8.29 8.55 14.00
CA LEU A 133 -7.32 8.14 12.98
C LEU A 133 -7.65 8.67 11.57
N LYS A 134 -8.85 9.19 11.33
CA LYS A 134 -9.27 9.66 9.99
C LYS A 134 -8.42 10.83 9.49
N GLU A 135 -8.26 11.87 10.30
CA GLU A 135 -7.43 13.04 9.95
C GLU A 135 -5.94 12.65 9.83
N PRO A 136 -5.32 11.96 10.81
CA PRO A 136 -3.94 11.48 10.69
C PRO A 136 -3.68 10.60 9.47
N PHE A 137 -4.65 9.74 9.09
CA PHE A 137 -4.55 8.94 7.87
C PHE A 137 -4.50 9.82 6.63
N GLY A 138 -5.41 10.77 6.56
CA GLY A 138 -5.42 11.75 5.51
C GLY A 138 -4.09 12.49 5.38
N GLU A 139 -3.54 13.02 6.47
CA GLU A 139 -2.23 13.71 6.45
C GLU A 139 -1.12 12.80 5.95
N GLU A 140 -1.11 11.54 6.39
CA GLU A 140 -0.14 10.55 5.98
C GLU A 140 -0.20 10.24 4.49
N VAL A 141 -1.41 10.10 3.92
CA VAL A 141 -1.61 9.96 2.47
C VAL A 141 -0.97 11.15 1.73
N GLY A 142 -1.26 12.38 2.16
CA GLY A 142 -0.71 13.59 1.54
C GLY A 142 0.82 13.67 1.62
N ARG A 143 1.37 13.32 2.78
CA ARG A 143 2.81 13.32 3.05
C ARG A 143 3.53 12.30 2.16
N VAL A 144 3.09 11.04 2.16
CA VAL A 144 3.73 9.97 1.39
C VAL A 144 3.54 10.20 -0.12
N TYR A 145 2.37 10.66 -0.56
CA TYR A 145 2.17 11.03 -1.97
C TYR A 145 3.09 12.18 -2.38
N GLY A 146 3.25 13.22 -1.55
CA GLY A 146 4.17 14.32 -1.83
C GLY A 146 5.61 13.86 -1.94
N LEU A 147 6.07 13.06 -0.98
CA LEU A 147 7.42 12.45 -0.99
C LEU A 147 7.66 11.62 -2.25
N THR A 148 6.71 10.77 -2.63
CA THR A 148 6.85 9.87 -3.78
C THR A 148 6.70 10.60 -5.12
N SER A 149 5.94 11.71 -5.16
CA SER A 149 5.80 12.57 -6.35
C SER A 149 7.11 13.25 -6.74
N ASN A 150 7.98 13.54 -5.76
CA ASN A 150 9.30 14.08 -6.02
C ASN A 150 10.16 13.15 -6.88
N TYR A 151 9.78 11.88 -7.05
CA TYR A 151 10.50 10.91 -7.88
C TYR A 151 9.96 10.75 -9.29
N VAL A 152 8.81 11.36 -9.62
CA VAL A 152 8.16 11.25 -10.95
C VAL A 152 8.68 12.31 -11.91
N HIS A 153 8.85 13.54 -11.44
CA HIS A 153 9.38 14.65 -12.23
C HIS A 153 10.73 15.07 -11.68
N LEU A 154 11.66 15.41 -12.59
CA LEU A 154 12.97 15.89 -12.18
C LEU A 154 12.85 17.20 -11.40
N THR A 155 13.32 17.21 -10.15
CA THR A 155 13.36 18.43 -9.32
C THR A 155 14.80 18.87 -9.02
N PRO A 156 15.04 20.16 -8.69
CA PRO A 156 16.36 20.62 -8.25
C PRO A 156 16.90 19.84 -7.05
N LEU A 157 16.03 19.48 -6.09
CA LEU A 157 16.40 18.68 -4.93
C LEU A 157 16.95 17.31 -5.36
N GLN A 158 16.28 16.62 -6.28
CA GLN A 158 16.78 15.34 -6.78
C GLN A 158 18.12 15.45 -7.50
N ILE A 159 18.34 16.52 -8.26
CA ILE A 159 19.62 16.75 -8.92
C ILE A 159 20.72 16.90 -7.87
N GLN A 160 20.47 17.67 -6.81
CA GLN A 160 21.42 17.84 -5.71
C GLN A 160 21.68 16.53 -4.95
N GLU A 161 20.64 15.77 -4.63
CA GLU A 161 20.76 14.45 -4.01
C GLU A 161 21.58 13.50 -4.90
N ARG A 162 21.34 13.51 -6.21
CA ARG A 162 22.08 12.69 -7.16
C ARG A 162 23.55 13.09 -7.27
N ILE A 163 23.84 14.39 -7.31
CA ILE A 163 25.22 14.89 -7.28
C ILE A 163 25.93 14.43 -6.01
N ALA A 164 25.29 14.59 -4.84
CA ALA A 164 25.85 14.16 -3.56
C ALA A 164 26.08 12.64 -3.51
N ALA A 165 25.14 11.85 -4.02
CA ALA A 165 25.28 10.40 -4.11
C ALA A 165 26.45 10.00 -5.02
N VAL A 166 26.54 10.58 -6.22
CA VAL A 166 27.62 10.32 -7.17
C VAL A 166 28.98 10.71 -6.58
N ASN A 167 29.09 11.88 -5.94
CA ASN A 167 30.32 12.32 -5.28
C ASN A 167 30.73 11.39 -4.13
N ALA A 168 29.77 10.72 -3.49
CA ALA A 168 30.00 9.70 -2.47
C ALA A 168 30.21 8.27 -3.05
N GLY A 169 30.31 8.12 -4.38
CA GLY A 169 30.46 6.83 -5.04
C GLY A 169 29.19 5.98 -5.12
N ARG A 170 28.04 6.52 -4.71
CA ARG A 170 26.72 5.89 -4.73
C ARG A 170 26.04 6.14 -6.08
N THR A 171 26.20 5.19 -6.99
CA THR A 171 25.51 5.14 -8.29
C THR A 171 24.48 4.01 -8.30
N ALA A 172 23.69 3.89 -9.37
CA ALA A 172 22.81 2.73 -9.55
C ALA A 172 23.59 1.42 -9.40
N GLY A 173 23.11 0.51 -8.55
CA GLY A 173 23.77 -0.75 -8.23
C GLY A 173 24.92 -0.62 -7.21
N LYS A 174 25.04 0.54 -6.55
CA LYS A 174 26.03 0.82 -5.49
C LYS A 174 25.38 1.54 -4.30
N GLU A 175 24.13 1.20 -4.03
CA GLU A 175 23.37 1.66 -2.88
C GLU A 175 23.93 1.06 -1.60
N SER A 176 23.75 1.75 -0.49
CA SER A 176 24.09 1.25 0.85
C SER A 176 22.90 0.58 1.51
N GLY A 177 23.14 -0.25 2.55
CA GLY A 177 22.06 -0.81 3.37
C GLY A 177 21.08 0.26 3.89
N ALA A 178 21.59 1.42 4.29
CA ALA A 178 20.78 2.55 4.75
C ALA A 178 19.85 3.12 3.67
N ASP A 179 20.27 3.12 2.40
CA ASP A 179 19.43 3.56 1.29
C ASP A 179 18.24 2.60 1.07
N VAL A 180 18.47 1.29 1.23
CA VAL A 180 17.43 0.25 1.15
C VAL A 180 16.51 0.29 2.38
N GLU A 181 17.04 0.52 3.58
CA GLU A 181 16.24 0.70 4.80
C GLU A 181 15.32 1.92 4.69
N ALA A 182 15.81 3.04 4.15
CA ALA A 182 14.99 4.22 3.88
C ALA A 182 13.90 3.94 2.84
N LEU A 183 14.19 3.09 1.84
CA LEU A 183 13.17 2.59 0.91
C LEU A 183 12.13 1.74 1.65
N ASN A 184 12.54 0.79 2.49
CA ASN A 184 11.63 -0.07 3.26
C ASN A 184 10.68 0.76 4.14
N ALA A 185 11.19 1.74 4.88
CA ALA A 185 10.36 2.63 5.69
C ALA A 185 9.30 3.36 4.84
N LEU A 186 9.65 3.78 3.63
CA LEU A 186 8.72 4.41 2.70
C LEU A 186 7.70 3.41 2.12
N LEU A 187 8.14 2.19 1.78
CA LEU A 187 7.29 1.11 1.28
C LEU A 187 6.25 0.69 2.33
N SER A 188 6.65 0.47 3.58
CA SER A 188 5.72 0.10 4.66
C SER A 188 4.58 1.10 4.81
N ARG A 189 4.92 2.40 4.80
CA ARG A 189 3.93 3.48 4.91
C ARG A 189 3.05 3.58 3.67
N GLY A 190 3.64 3.57 2.48
CA GLY A 190 2.91 3.71 1.21
C GLY A 190 2.00 2.53 0.90
N LEU A 191 2.44 1.31 1.18
CA LEU A 191 1.63 0.10 0.96
C LEU A 191 0.56 -0.07 2.04
N ALA A 192 0.80 0.39 3.29
CA ALA A 192 -0.26 0.47 4.30
C ALA A 192 -1.36 1.46 3.90
N ILE A 193 -1.00 2.61 3.31
CA ILE A 193 -1.96 3.55 2.72
C ILE A 193 -2.77 2.86 1.62
N SER A 194 -2.07 2.18 0.70
CA SER A 194 -2.71 1.46 -0.41
C SER A 194 -3.72 0.44 0.09
N LEU A 195 -3.32 -0.44 1.02
CA LEU A 195 -4.21 -1.45 1.61
C LEU A 195 -5.41 -0.83 2.35
N THR A 196 -5.17 0.23 3.13
CA THR A 196 -6.26 0.95 3.82
C THR A 196 -7.29 1.48 2.81
N LEU A 197 -6.84 2.08 1.71
CA LEU A 197 -7.71 2.59 0.64
C LEU A 197 -8.40 1.46 -0.12
N LEU A 198 -7.70 0.35 -0.38
CA LEU A 198 -8.27 -0.82 -1.06
C LEU A 198 -9.39 -1.45 -0.24
N PHE A 199 -9.21 -1.66 1.06
CA PHE A 199 -10.27 -2.16 1.93
C PHE A 199 -11.49 -1.22 1.98
N HIS A 200 -11.28 0.10 1.87
CA HIS A 200 -12.37 1.08 1.76
C HIS A 200 -12.98 1.21 0.35
N SER A 201 -12.39 0.54 -0.65
CA SER A 201 -12.90 0.52 -2.03
C SER A 201 -13.78 -0.70 -2.33
N VAL A 202 -13.79 -1.67 -1.41
CA VAL A 202 -14.55 -2.92 -1.51
C VAL A 202 -15.53 -3.03 -0.33
N PRO A 203 -16.50 -3.97 -0.36
CA PRO A 203 -17.40 -4.18 0.76
C PRO A 203 -16.66 -4.53 2.06
N HIS A 204 -17.15 -4.01 3.19
CA HIS A 204 -16.47 -4.14 4.49
C HIS A 204 -16.31 -5.59 4.96
N TYR A 205 -17.16 -6.53 4.52
CA TYR A 205 -17.02 -7.94 4.88
C TYR A 205 -15.68 -8.52 4.41
N ILE A 206 -15.13 -8.04 3.28
CA ILE A 206 -13.84 -8.50 2.75
C ILE A 206 -12.69 -8.12 3.70
N ALA A 207 -12.73 -6.91 4.27
CA ALA A 207 -11.78 -6.53 5.31
C ALA A 207 -11.97 -7.39 6.57
N GLY A 208 -13.21 -7.69 6.93
CA GLY A 208 -13.54 -8.55 8.07
C GLY A 208 -13.06 -9.99 7.92
N ASP A 209 -13.09 -10.55 6.70
CA ASP A 209 -12.65 -11.91 6.40
C ASP A 209 -11.11 -12.00 6.30
N TRP A 210 -10.44 -10.90 5.96
CA TRP A 210 -8.97 -10.83 6.00
C TRP A 210 -8.41 -10.63 7.41
N MET A 211 -9.06 -9.82 8.24
CA MET A 211 -8.48 -9.35 9.50
C MET A 211 -8.82 -10.24 10.70
N VAL A 212 -9.85 -11.07 10.59
CA VAL A 212 -10.41 -11.84 11.69
C VAL A 212 -10.31 -13.33 11.37
N GLU A 213 -9.56 -14.07 12.18
CA GLU A 213 -9.49 -15.53 12.12
C GLU A 213 -10.78 -16.17 12.62
N ASP A 214 -10.98 -17.46 12.31
CA ASP A 214 -12.14 -18.25 12.75
C ASP A 214 -12.29 -18.29 14.29
N ASP A 215 -11.19 -18.18 15.02
CA ASP A 215 -11.15 -18.13 16.50
C ASP A 215 -11.34 -16.70 17.06
N GLY A 216 -11.60 -15.72 16.19
CA GLY A 216 -11.73 -14.30 16.52
C GLY A 216 -10.41 -13.56 16.68
N SER A 217 -9.24 -14.22 16.62
CA SER A 217 -7.95 -13.53 16.74
C SER A 217 -7.68 -12.59 15.54
N THR A 218 -6.70 -11.71 15.71
CA THR A 218 -6.21 -10.85 14.61
C THR A 218 -5.20 -11.64 13.80
N VAL A 219 -5.36 -11.65 12.48
CA VAL A 219 -4.38 -12.25 11.57
C VAL A 219 -2.99 -11.63 11.79
N ALA A 220 -1.97 -12.47 11.94
CA ALA A 220 -0.59 -12.03 12.07
C ALA A 220 0.05 -11.85 10.70
N TRP A 221 0.37 -10.60 10.35
CA TRP A 221 1.01 -10.23 9.07
C TRP A 221 1.78 -8.92 9.21
N TYR A 222 2.64 -8.60 8.25
CA TYR A 222 3.53 -7.44 8.34
C TYR A 222 2.77 -6.14 8.63
N PHE A 223 1.66 -5.94 7.93
CA PHE A 223 0.90 -4.69 8.02
C PHE A 223 -0.05 -4.59 9.21
N ALA A 224 -0.15 -5.63 10.05
CA ALA A 224 -0.75 -5.48 11.40
C ALA A 224 0.04 -4.47 12.25
N GLY A 225 1.31 -4.19 11.90
CA GLY A 225 2.11 -3.13 12.50
C GLY A 225 1.74 -1.71 12.07
N SER A 226 0.86 -1.54 11.07
CA SER A 226 0.38 -0.21 10.71
C SER A 226 -0.74 0.24 11.65
N ARG A 227 -0.61 1.45 12.21
CA ARG A 227 -1.68 2.03 13.04
C ARG A 227 -3.04 2.15 12.34
N PHE A 228 -3.05 2.29 11.01
CA PHE A 228 -4.30 2.46 10.25
C PHE A 228 -4.99 1.13 9.97
N LEU A 229 -4.23 0.10 9.62
CA LEU A 229 -4.80 -1.25 9.44
C LEU A 229 -5.17 -1.88 10.78
N ALA A 230 -4.43 -1.59 11.85
CA ALA A 230 -4.89 -1.86 13.22
C ALA A 230 -6.19 -1.11 13.54
N GLY A 231 -6.33 0.14 13.09
CA GLY A 231 -7.58 0.90 13.17
C GLY A 231 -8.74 0.19 12.46
N ILE A 232 -8.54 -0.25 11.21
CA ILE A 232 -9.56 -1.05 10.48
C ILE A 232 -9.87 -2.35 11.22
N ASP A 233 -8.86 -3.08 11.72
CA ASP A 233 -9.09 -4.33 12.46
C ASP A 233 -9.98 -4.10 13.71
N SER A 234 -9.84 -2.95 14.36
CA SER A 234 -10.68 -2.57 15.50
C SER A 234 -12.14 -2.30 15.15
N TYR A 235 -12.45 -1.97 13.89
CA TYR A 235 -13.83 -1.85 13.43
C TYR A 235 -14.61 -3.15 13.62
N PHE A 236 -13.93 -4.30 13.55
CA PHE A 236 -14.55 -5.63 13.70
C PHE A 236 -14.58 -6.12 15.15
N ASP A 237 -14.22 -5.31 16.13
CA ASP A 237 -14.26 -5.66 17.55
C ASP A 237 -15.69 -5.92 18.06
N TYR A 238 -16.75 -5.64 17.27
CA TYR A 238 -18.14 -6.01 17.61
C TYR A 238 -18.47 -7.49 17.37
N LYS A 239 -17.64 -8.20 16.58
CA LYS A 239 -17.88 -9.61 16.23
C LYS A 239 -17.95 -10.49 17.49
N VAL A 240 -18.86 -11.46 17.51
CA VAL A 240 -19.18 -12.25 18.71
C VAL A 240 -17.99 -13.13 19.10
N GLU A 241 -17.34 -13.74 18.11
CA GLU A 241 -16.14 -14.55 18.23
C GLU A 241 -14.98 -13.80 18.91
N ARG A 242 -14.94 -12.46 18.82
CA ARG A 242 -13.89 -11.64 19.47
C ARG A 242 -14.16 -11.33 20.94
N GLN A 243 -15.41 -11.36 21.39
CA GLN A 243 -15.77 -10.79 22.70
C GLN A 243 -15.08 -11.48 23.88
N GLN A 244 -14.82 -12.78 23.76
CA GLN A 244 -14.21 -13.56 24.84
C GLN A 244 -12.72 -13.19 25.06
N SER A 245 -12.03 -12.74 24.02
CA SER A 245 -10.59 -12.45 24.01
C SER A 245 -10.27 -10.99 23.67
N LEU A 246 -11.29 -10.11 23.60
CA LEU A 246 -11.17 -8.74 23.09
C LEU A 246 -10.07 -7.92 23.78
N ALA A 247 -9.97 -8.01 25.10
CA ALA A 247 -8.93 -7.29 25.86
C ALA A 247 -7.51 -7.75 25.46
N GLN A 248 -7.32 -9.04 25.20
CA GLN A 248 -6.05 -9.58 24.74
C GLN A 248 -5.76 -9.14 23.31
N ILE A 249 -6.76 -9.21 22.42
CA ILE A 249 -6.65 -8.76 21.03
C ILE A 249 -6.23 -7.28 20.98
N GLN A 250 -6.91 -6.42 21.72
CA GLN A 250 -6.59 -4.99 21.77
C GLN A 250 -5.18 -4.71 22.29
N ASN A 251 -4.71 -5.48 23.29
CA ASN A 251 -3.36 -5.35 23.81
C ASN A 251 -2.30 -5.80 22.79
N THR A 252 -2.52 -6.93 22.12
CA THR A 252 -1.64 -7.44 21.06
C THR A 252 -1.56 -6.45 19.91
N ARG A 253 -2.71 -5.97 19.43
CA ARG A 253 -2.81 -4.96 18.37
C ARG A 253 -2.04 -3.69 18.73
N ARG A 254 -2.25 -3.12 19.92
CA ARG A 254 -1.53 -1.90 20.37
C ARG A 254 -0.02 -2.09 20.45
N ARG A 255 0.46 -3.29 20.81
CA ARG A 255 1.90 -3.60 20.88
C ARG A 255 2.55 -3.84 19.52
N ALA A 256 1.77 -4.33 18.54
CA ALA A 256 2.27 -4.60 17.20
C ALA A 256 2.49 -3.32 16.38
N VAL A 257 1.72 -2.26 16.67
CA VAL A 257 1.83 -0.97 15.98
C VAL A 257 3.25 -0.42 16.08
N SER A 258 3.87 -0.23 14.92
CA SER A 258 5.25 0.23 14.77
C SER A 258 5.41 1.31 13.71
N PHE A 259 4.40 1.53 12.84
CA PHE A 259 4.43 2.56 11.80
C PHE A 259 3.04 3.09 11.38
#